data_AF-A0A1F9ZYE8-F1
#
_entry.id   AF-A0A1F9ZYE8-F1
#
_cell.length_a   1.000
_cell.length_b   1.000
_cell.length_c   1.000
_cell.angle_alpha   90.00
_cell.angle_beta   90.00
_cell.angle_gamma   90.00
#
_symmetry.space_group_name_H-M   'P 1'
#
loop_
_entity.id
_entity.type
_entity.pdbx_description
1 polymer ?
#
loop_
_entity_poly.entity_id
_entity_poly.type
_entity_poly.pdbx_seq_one_letter_code
_entity_poly.pdbx_strand_id
1 'polypeptide(L)'
;MSVSIEEALIFFFVGLIISTIIIYVITKMFGEKEGVGTAILAALVGAAIYALAYYFLGEGLLAALIAGFVWLLALGSLYSMGWWKALGVAIVVWVVAFFVGFILPTVVGPL
;
A
#
# COMPACT_ATOMS: atom_id res chain seq x y z
N MET A 1 -24.01 3.84 -6.68
CA MET A 1 -23.51 5.09 -7.30
C MET A 1 -22.37 4.69 -8.21
N SER A 2 -22.41 5.03 -9.50
CA SER A 2 -21.27 4.85 -10.40
C SER A 2 -20.29 6.00 -10.18
N VAL A 3 -19.06 5.69 -9.77
CA VAL A 3 -17.97 6.67 -9.69
C VAL A 3 -17.54 7.00 -11.11
N SER A 4 -17.39 8.29 -11.43
CA SER A 4 -16.85 8.72 -12.72
C SER A 4 -15.35 8.39 -12.84
N ILE A 5 -14.81 8.35 -14.06
CA ILE A 5 -13.38 8.06 -14.25
C ILE A 5 -12.53 9.16 -13.61
N GLU A 6 -12.98 10.41 -13.70
CA GLU A 6 -12.33 11.58 -13.11
C GLU A 6 -12.23 11.45 -11.59
N GLU A 7 -13.32 11.09 -10.92
CA GLU A 7 -13.34 10.85 -9.48
C GLU A 7 -12.45 9.67 -9.08
N ALA A 8 -12.48 8.57 -9.85
CA ALA A 8 -11.64 7.40 -9.60
C ALA A 8 -10.14 7.75 -9.70
N LEU A 9 -9.76 8.56 -10.69
CA LEU A 9 -8.39 9.04 -10.84
C LEU A 9 -7.98 9.95 -9.69
N ILE A 10 -8.85 10.86 -9.26
CA ILE A 10 -8.58 11.74 -8.11
C ILE A 10 -8.33 10.91 -6.86
N PHE A 11 -9.21 9.96 -6.54
CA PHE A 11 -9.03 9.10 -5.37
C PHE A 11 -7.76 8.25 -5.47
N PHE A 12 -7.45 7.72 -6.66
CA PHE A 12 -6.24 6.95 -6.89
C PHE A 12 -4.98 7.78 -6.62
N PHE A 13 -4.88 8.98 -7.20
CA PHE A 13 -3.71 9.84 -7.00
C PHE A 13 -3.57 10.33 -5.56
N VAL A 14 -4.68 10.70 -4.91
CA VAL A 14 -4.70 11.08 -3.49
C VAL A 14 -4.23 9.91 -2.62
N GLY A 15 -4.78 8.71 -2.84
CA GLY A 15 -4.37 7.49 -2.15
C GLY A 15 -2.90 7.14 -2.38
N LEU A 16 -2.40 7.31 -3.60
CA LEU A 16 -1.00 7.07 -3.96
C LEU A 16 -0.05 8.01 -3.22
N ILE A 17 -0.37 9.32 -3.18
CA ILE A 17 0.44 10.32 -2.47
C ILE A 17 0.48 10.01 -0.97
N ILE A 18 -0.68 9.74 -0.36
CA ILE A 18 -0.78 9.41 1.06
C ILE A 18 0.00 8.13 1.38
N SER A 19 -0.17 7.08 0.58
CA SER A 19 0.53 5.80 0.77
C SER A 19 2.03 5.97 0.64
N THR A 20 2.49 6.76 -0.34
CA THR A 20 3.90 7.10 -0.52
C THR A 20 4.46 7.79 0.72
N ILE A 21 3.75 8.77 1.28
CA ILE A 21 4.18 9.48 2.49
C ILE A 21 4.27 8.52 3.67
N ILE A 22 3.26 7.69 3.89
CA ILE A 22 3.25 6.70 4.98
C ILE A 22 4.43 5.74 4.83
N ILE A 23 4.58 5.10 3.67
CA ILE A 23 5.66 4.14 3.42
C ILE A 23 7.02 4.82 3.61
N TYR A 24 7.21 6.02 3.06
CA TYR A 24 8.47 6.76 3.19
C TYR A 24 8.81 7.04 4.65
N VAL A 25 7.87 7.57 5.43
CA VAL A 25 8.10 7.90 6.84
C VAL A 25 8.39 6.63 7.65
N ILE A 26 7.59 5.57 7.50
CA ILE A 26 7.76 4.34 8.28
C ILE A 26 9.07 3.64 7.91
N THR A 27 9.40 3.50 6.63
CA THR A 27 10.68 2.88 6.22
C THR A 27 11.89 3.66 6.74
N LYS A 28 11.82 5.00 6.77
CA LYS A 28 12.85 5.84 7.41
C LYS A 28 12.95 5.63 8.92
N MET A 29 11.83 5.49 9.63
CA MET A 29 11.83 5.17 11.06
C MET A 29 12.48 3.82 11.36
N PHE A 30 12.39 2.87 10.43
CA PHE A 30 13.06 1.57 10.50
C PHE A 30 14.52 1.62 10.00
N GLY A 31 15.05 2.78 9.61
CA GLY A 31 16.44 2.98 9.23
C GLY A 31 16.77 2.65 7.77
N GLU A 32 15.77 2.54 6.89
CA GLU A 32 16.00 2.38 5.46
C GLU A 32 16.55 3.66 4.81
N LYS A 33 17.47 3.51 3.85
CA LYS A 33 18.24 4.63 3.27
C LYS A 33 17.69 5.12 1.94
N GLU A 34 16.83 4.33 1.33
CA GLU A 34 16.15 4.57 0.06
C GLU A 34 15.39 5.90 0.06
N GLY A 35 15.28 6.50 -1.13
CA GLY A 35 14.60 7.78 -1.32
C GLY A 35 13.08 7.64 -1.47
N VAL A 36 12.41 8.78 -1.67
CA VAL A 36 10.97 8.84 -1.95
C VAL A 36 10.58 8.04 -3.20
N GLY A 37 11.49 7.92 -4.18
CA GLY A 37 11.26 7.11 -5.39
C GLY A 37 10.92 5.64 -5.08
N THR A 38 11.62 5.02 -4.12
CA THR A 38 11.33 3.64 -3.72
C THR A 38 9.98 3.54 -3.00
N ALA A 39 9.60 4.56 -2.21
CA ALA A 39 8.29 4.60 -1.57
C ALA A 39 7.14 4.74 -2.59
N ILE A 40 7.33 5.56 -3.63
CA ILE A 40 6.39 5.67 -4.76
C ILE A 40 6.25 4.32 -5.44
N LEU A 41 7.37 3.66 -5.75
CA LEU A 41 7.36 2.32 -6.36
C LEU A 41 6.64 1.30 -5.47
N ALA A 42 6.90 1.29 -4.16
CA ALA A 42 6.23 0.39 -3.22
C ALA A 42 4.72 0.63 -3.14
N ALA A 43 4.28 1.89 -3.20
CA ALA A 43 2.86 2.26 -3.24
C ALA A 43 2.20 1.82 -4.57
N LEU A 44 2.85 2.06 -5.72
CA LEU A 44 2.38 1.62 -7.03
C LEU A 44 2.29 0.10 -7.14
N VAL A 45 3.33 -0.61 -6.68
CA VAL A 45 3.37 -2.07 -6.67
C VAL A 45 2.28 -2.62 -5.75
N GLY A 46 2.07 -2.02 -4.58
CA GLY A 46 0.96 -2.36 -3.70
C GLY A 46 -0.39 -2.19 -4.39
N ALA A 47 -0.65 -1.02 -4.97
CA ALA A 47 -1.89 -0.76 -5.70
C ALA A 47 -2.13 -1.78 -6.82
N ALA A 48 -1.10 -2.11 -7.61
CA ALA A 48 -1.20 -3.11 -8.67
C ALA A 48 -1.49 -4.52 -8.12
N ILE A 49 -0.80 -4.94 -7.06
CA ILE A 49 -1.00 -6.25 -6.42
C ILE A 49 -2.42 -6.38 -5.90
N TYR A 50 -2.91 -5.39 -5.15
CA TYR A 50 -4.27 -5.42 -4.60
C TYR A 50 -5.31 -5.37 -5.72
N ALA A 51 -5.15 -4.52 -6.73
CA ALA A 51 -6.07 -4.45 -7.87
C ALA A 51 -6.17 -5.80 -8.60
N LEU A 52 -5.03 -6.45 -8.88
CA LEU A 52 -5.01 -7.77 -9.52
C LEU A 52 -5.61 -8.85 -8.62
N ALA A 53 -5.30 -8.84 -7.33
CA ALA A 53 -5.85 -9.81 -6.38
C ALA A 53 -7.37 -9.73 -6.33
N TYR A 54 -7.96 -8.54 -6.18
CA TYR A 54 -9.42 -8.38 -6.18
C TYR A 54 -10.05 -8.67 -7.55
N TYR A 55 -9.35 -8.36 -8.65
CA TYR A 55 -9.84 -8.71 -9.98
C TYR A 55 -9.97 -10.23 -10.18
N PHE A 56 -9.00 -11.02 -9.72
CA PHE A 56 -8.99 -12.47 -9.93
C PHE A 56 -9.73 -13.27 -8.85
N LEU A 57 -9.69 -12.80 -7.60
CA LEU A 57 -10.20 -13.55 -6.44
C LEU A 57 -11.53 -12.99 -5.91
N GLY A 58 -11.99 -11.85 -6.45
CA GLY A 58 -13.11 -11.09 -5.94
C GLY A 58 -12.77 -10.30 -4.68
N GLU A 59 -13.73 -9.52 -4.19
CA GLU A 59 -13.61 -8.80 -2.92
C GLU A 59 -13.76 -9.76 -1.73
N GLY A 60 -12.81 -9.71 -0.80
CA GLY A 60 -12.87 -10.50 0.43
C GLY A 60 -11.51 -10.80 1.06
N LEU A 61 -11.58 -11.41 2.24
CA LEU A 61 -10.41 -11.66 3.11
C LEU A 61 -9.29 -12.44 2.42
N LEU A 62 -9.64 -13.43 1.57
CA LEU A 62 -8.63 -14.23 0.88
C LEU A 62 -7.79 -13.37 -0.08
N ALA A 63 -8.42 -12.49 -0.85
CA ALA A 63 -7.74 -11.57 -1.76
C ALA A 63 -6.84 -10.60 -0.98
N ALA A 64 -7.36 -10.04 0.13
CA ALA A 64 -6.61 -9.13 0.99
C ALA A 64 -5.37 -9.78 1.61
N LEU A 65 -5.49 -11.02 2.10
CA LEU A 65 -4.37 -11.77 2.69
C LEU A 65 -3.30 -12.12 1.65
N ILE A 66 -3.70 -12.58 0.46
CA ILE A 66 -2.77 -12.90 -0.62
C ILE A 66 -2.07 -11.64 -1.11
N ALA A 67 -2.83 -10.58 -1.38
CA ALA A 67 -2.29 -9.28 -1.79
C ALA A 67 -1.30 -8.74 -0.76
N GLY A 68 -1.67 -8.79 0.52
CA GLY A 68 -0.83 -8.31 1.59
C GLY A 68 0.48 -9.10 1.73
N PHE A 69 0.41 -10.43 1.59
CA PHE A 69 1.61 -11.28 1.61
C PHE A 69 2.53 -11.03 0.40
N VAL A 70 1.97 -10.89 -0.80
CA VAL A 70 2.76 -10.60 -2.01
C VAL A 70 3.37 -9.19 -1.92
N TRP A 71 2.63 -8.21 -1.40
CA TRP A 71 3.15 -6.87 -1.19
C TRP A 71 4.26 -6.83 -0.14
N LEU A 72 4.16 -7.61 0.94
CA LEU A 72 5.22 -7.78 1.92
C LEU A 72 6.53 -8.31 1.28
N LEU A 73 6.43 -9.31 0.40
CA LEU A 73 7.58 -9.81 -0.37
C LEU A 73 8.17 -8.72 -1.28
N ALA A 74 7.31 -7.97 -1.97
CA ALA A 74 7.74 -6.88 -2.83
C ALA A 74 8.43 -5.77 -2.02
N LEU A 75 7.88 -5.39 -0.87
CA LEU A 75 8.45 -4.39 0.03
C LEU A 75 9.84 -4.82 0.53
N GLY A 76 9.96 -6.07 0.97
CA GLY A 76 11.24 -6.66 1.37
C GLY A 76 12.28 -6.58 0.26
N SER A 77 11.89 -6.91 -0.97
CA SER A 77 12.77 -6.86 -2.14
C SER A 77 13.15 -5.43 -2.55
N LEU A 78 12.19 -4.49 -2.59
CA LEU A 78 12.41 -3.10 -3.04
C LEU A 78 13.38 -2.33 -2.15
N TYR A 79 13.40 -2.64 -0.86
CA TYR A 79 14.27 -2.01 0.13
C TYR A 79 15.44 -2.91 0.55
N SER A 80 15.61 -4.07 -0.10
CA SER A 80 16.67 -5.04 0.25
C SER A 80 16.73 -5.38 1.74
N MET A 81 15.57 -5.40 2.40
CA MET A 81 15.45 -5.55 3.85
C MET A 81 15.15 -6.99 4.25
N GLY A 82 15.62 -7.39 5.44
CA GLY A 82 15.36 -8.73 5.97
C GLY A 82 13.88 -8.98 6.27
N TRP A 83 13.45 -10.24 6.18
CA TRP A 83 12.05 -10.68 6.35
C TRP A 83 11.34 -10.07 7.57
N TRP A 84 11.97 -10.15 8.76
CA TRP A 84 11.38 -9.64 10.01
C TRP A 84 11.21 -8.12 10.01
N LYS A 85 12.14 -7.42 9.38
CA LYS A 85 12.07 -5.96 9.24
C LYS A 85 10.95 -5.58 8.28
N ALA A 86 10.85 -6.27 7.14
CA ALA A 86 9.76 -6.10 6.17
C ALA A 86 8.39 -6.32 6.82
N LEU A 87 8.25 -7.37 7.63
CA LEU A 87 7.03 -7.65 8.37
C LEU A 87 6.68 -6.53 9.36
N GLY A 88 7.66 -6.05 10.13
CA GLY A 88 7.44 -4.92 11.04
C GLY A 88 7.00 -3.66 10.29
N VAL A 89 7.68 -3.31 9.20
CA VAL A 89 7.31 -2.15 8.36
C VAL A 89 5.91 -2.32 7.80
N ALA A 90 5.58 -3.46 7.18
CA ALA A 90 4.28 -3.70 6.57
C ALA A 90 3.13 -3.59 7.58
N ILE A 91 3.28 -4.18 8.77
CA ILE A 91 2.29 -4.08 9.84
C ILE A 91 2.08 -2.62 10.23
N VAL A 92 3.15 -1.85 10.47
CA VAL A 92 3.03 -0.45 10.87
C VAL A 92 2.42 0.40 9.75
N VAL A 93 2.80 0.16 8.49
CA VAL A 93 2.20 0.85 7.34
C VAL A 93 0.70 0.56 7.26
N TRP A 94 0.27 -0.70 7.41
CA TRP A 94 -1.16 -1.04 7.38
C TRP A 94 -1.93 -0.41 8.53
N VAL A 95 -1.39 -0.43 9.75
CA VAL A 95 -2.03 0.19 10.91
C VAL A 95 -2.19 1.70 10.69
N VAL A 96 -1.13 2.38 10.23
CA VAL A 96 -1.19 3.82 9.96
C VAL A 96 -2.14 4.13 8.80
N ALA A 97 -2.07 3.37 7.71
CA ALA A 97 -2.96 3.54 6.56
C ALA A 97 -4.43 3.33 6.93
N PHE A 98 -4.73 2.32 7.77
CA PHE A 98 -6.07 2.09 8.30
C PHE A 98 -6.60 3.32 9.05
N PHE A 99 -5.79 3.90 9.95
CA PHE A 99 -6.22 5.10 10.68
C PHE A 99 -6.36 6.33 9.79
N VAL A 100 -5.44 6.52 8.84
CA VAL A 100 -5.51 7.64 7.88
C VAL A 100 -6.74 7.52 6.98
N GLY A 101 -7.16 6.30 6.63
CA GLY A 101 -8.37 6.04 5.86
C GLY A 101 -9.68 6.47 6.52
N PHE A 102 -9.70 6.70 7.85
CA PHE A 102 -10.87 7.30 8.51
C PHE A 102 -11.02 8.80 8.25
N ILE A 103 -9.93 9.47 7.88
CA ILE A 103 -9.86 10.93 7.78
C ILE A 103 -9.82 11.36 6.32
N LEU A 104 -9.05 10.64 5.50
CA LEU A 104 -8.81 11.01 4.11
C LEU A 104 -9.62 10.13 3.15
N PRO A 105 -10.20 10.73 2.09
CA PRO A 105 -10.87 9.98 1.03
C PRO A 105 -9.81 9.34 0.14
N THR A 106 -9.16 8.30 0.65
CA THR A 106 -8.39 7.39 -0.18
C THR A 106 -9.36 6.47 -0.90
N VAL A 107 -8.99 5.94 -2.06
CA VAL A 107 -9.63 4.70 -2.50
C VAL A 107 -9.39 3.74 -1.35
N VAL A 108 -10.46 3.39 -0.64
CA VAL A 108 -10.45 2.30 0.30
C VAL A 108 -10.12 1.10 -0.58
N GLY A 109 -8.84 0.73 -0.67
CA GLY A 109 -8.50 -0.63 -1.04
C GLY A 109 -9.31 -1.50 -0.08
N PRO A 110 -10.18 -2.39 -0.59
CA PRO A 110 -11.20 -2.99 0.24
C PRO A 110 -10.54 -3.72 1.41
N LEU A 111 -11.18 -3.69 2.57
CA LEU A 111 -10.94 -4.73 3.56
C LEU A 111 -11.22 -6.11 2.92
#